data_AF-A0A8S9JC42-F1
#
_entry.id   AF-A0A8S9JC42-F1
#
_cell.length_a   1.000
_cell.length_b   1.000
_cell.length_c   1.000
_cell.angle_alpha   90.00
_cell.angle_beta   90.00
_cell.angle_gamma   90.00
#
_symmetry.space_group_name_H-M   'P 1'
#
loop_
_entity.id
_entity.type
_entity.pdbx_description
1 polymer ?
#
loop_
_entity_poly.entity_id
_entity_poly.type
_entity_poly.pdbx_seq_one_letter_code
_entity_poly.pdbx_strand_id
1 'polypeptide(L)' 'MSIDTAHGKTAKVEVLILEADKNGVLRDKEGRAQNKYGQLIDAHEAAIPEATVVVVNVGV' A
#
# COMPACT_ATOMS: atom_id res chain seq x y z
N MET A 1 -2.84 5.22 22.79
CA MET A 1 -2.93 4.06 21.88
C MET A 1 -1.69 3.23 22.14
N SER A 2 -1.82 2.12 22.86
CA SER A 2 -0.68 1.29 23.28
C SER A 2 -0.57 0.11 22.31
N ILE A 3 0.61 -0.08 21.71
CA ILE A 3 0.85 -1.13 20.73
C ILE A 3 1.73 -2.18 21.40
N ASP A 4 1.15 -3.34 21.73
CA ASP A 4 1.89 -4.50 22.24
C ASP A 4 2.80 -5.06 21.15
N THR A 5 4.10 -5.02 21.39
CA THR A 5 5.13 -5.52 20.46
C THR A 5 5.48 -6.96 20.83
N ALA A 6 4.83 -7.93 20.16
CA ALA A 6 5.26 -9.32 20.21
C ALA A 6 6.56 -9.50 19.39
N HIS A 7 7.54 -10.15 20.02
CA HIS A 7 8.90 -10.35 19.53
C HIS A 7 8.97 -11.17 18.24
N GLY A 8 9.85 -10.80 17.30
CA GLY A 8 10.49 -11.79 16.42
C GLY A 8 10.42 -11.59 14.90
N LYS A 9 9.83 -10.51 14.38
CA LYS A 9 9.95 -10.14 12.96
C LYS A 9 9.82 -8.64 12.85
N THR A 10 10.88 -7.94 12.49
CA THR A 10 10.81 -6.52 12.13
C THR A 10 9.98 -6.45 10.84
N ALA A 11 8.66 -6.46 10.96
CA ALA A 11 7.79 -6.05 9.87
C ALA A 11 8.25 -4.64 9.54
N LYS A 12 8.85 -4.45 8.36
CA LYS A 12 9.18 -3.14 7.85
C LYS A 12 7.82 -2.44 7.68
N VAL A 13 7.41 -1.69 8.70
CA VAL A 13 6.20 -0.88 8.62
C VAL A 13 6.58 0.29 7.75
N GLU A 14 6.43 0.11 6.43
CA GLU A 14 6.44 1.22 5.51
C GLU A 14 5.16 2.02 5.77
N VAL A 15 5.31 3.10 6.53
CA VAL A 15 4.21 4.03 6.78
C VAL A 15 3.97 4.79 5.48
N LEU A 16 3.00 4.32 4.72
CA LEU A 16 2.53 5.04 3.53
C LEU A 16 1.59 6.15 3.98
N ILE A 17 2.08 7.40 3.94
CA ILE A 17 1.25 8.57 4.21
C ILE A 17 0.41 8.81 2.95
N LEU A 18 -0.90 8.55 3.06
CA LEU A 18 -1.88 8.83 2.03
C LEU A 18 -2.63 10.11 2.36
N GLU A 19 -2.84 10.97 1.35
CA GLU A 19 -3.65 12.16 1.50
C GLU A 19 -5.04 11.89 0.92
N ALA A 20 -6.09 12.29 1.64
CA ALA A 20 -7.44 12.24 1.10
C ALA A 20 -7.64 13.41 0.12
N ASP A 21 -8.19 13.12 -1.05
CA ASP A 21 -8.59 14.15 -2.00
C ASP A 21 -9.88 14.88 -1.56
N LYS A 22 -10.32 15.85 -2.37
CA LYS A 22 -11.56 16.62 -2.12
C LYS A 22 -12.84 15.76 -2.04
N ASN A 23 -12.80 14.52 -2.50
CA ASN A 23 -13.90 13.56 -2.46
C ASN A 23 -13.71 12.52 -1.33
N GLY A 24 -12.66 12.65 -0.51
CA GLY A 24 -12.34 11.71 0.57
C GLY A 24 -11.63 10.44 0.11
N VAL A 25 -11.15 10.38 -1.14
CA VAL A 25 -10.43 9.22 -1.66
C VAL A 25 -8.96 9.32 -1.27
N LEU A 26 -8.43 8.28 -0.61
CA LEU A 26 -7.01 8.20 -0.27
C LEU A 26 -6.19 8.02 -1.55
N ARG A 27 -5.25 8.93 -1.79
CA ARG A 27 -4.35 8.88 -2.95
C ARG A 27 -2.91 8.93 -2.51
N ASP A 28 -2.06 8.25 -3.29
CA ASP A 28 -0.61 8.38 -3.14
C ASP A 28 -0.07 9.63 -3.85
N LYS A 29 1.24 9.84 -3.74
CA LYS A 29 1.95 10.95 -4.39
C LYS A 29 1.85 10.97 -5.93
N GLU A 30 1.48 9.85 -6.55
CA GLU A 30 1.26 9.74 -8.00
C GLU A 30 -0.23 9.93 -8.36
N GLY A 31 -1.09 10.22 -7.37
CA GLY A 31 -2.52 10.44 -7.54
C GLY A 31 -3.34 9.16 -7.66
N ARG A 32 -2.74 7.98 -7.44
CA ARG A 32 -3.43 6.69 -7.55
C ARG A 32 -4.27 6.45 -6.31
N ALA A 33 -5.50 6.02 -6.50
CA ALA A 33 -6.42 5.72 -5.41
C ALA A 33 -6.00 4.44 -4.69
N GLN A 34 -6.06 4.47 -3.36
CA GLN A 34 -5.76 3.34 -2.51
C GLN A 34 -6.85 3.14 -1.46
N ASN A 35 -7.03 1.90 -1.01
CA ASN A 35 -7.89 1.61 0.12
C ASN A 35 -7.15 1.80 1.46
N LYS A 36 -7.87 1.64 2.58
CA LYS A 36 -7.31 1.72 3.93
C LYS A 36 -6.24 0.67 4.26
N TYR A 37 -6.06 -0.32 3.39
CA TYR A 37 -5.02 -1.35 3.50
C TYR A 37 -3.79 -1.03 2.65
N GLY A 38 -3.76 0.14 1.97
CA GLY A 38 -2.67 0.55 1.09
C GLY A 38 -2.66 -0.16 -0.27
N GLN A 39 -3.75 -0.85 -0.64
CA GLN A 39 -3.86 -1.50 -1.94
C GLN A 39 -4.40 -0.52 -2.96
N LEU A 40 -3.85 -0.52 -4.17
CA LEU A 40 -4.39 0.22 -5.30
C LEU A 40 -5.83 -0.21 -5.59
N ILE A 41 -6.70 0.75 -5.87
CA ILE A 41 -8.10 0.50 -6.25
C ILE A 41 -8.42 1.17 -7.59
N ASP A 42 -9.34 0.55 -8.34
CA ASP A 42 -9.87 1.11 -9.58
C ASP A 42 -11.03 2.09 -9.34
N ALA A 43 -11.67 2.55 -10.42
CA ALA A 43 -12.81 3.48 -10.37
C ALA A 43 -14.08 2.86 -9.74
N HIS A 44 -14.12 1.54 -9.58
CA HIS A 44 -15.18 0.79 -8.91
C HIS A 44 -14.81 0.40 -7.48
N GLU A 45 -13.73 0.96 -6.93
CA GLU A 45 -13.17 0.64 -5.62
C GLU A 45 -12.70 -0.82 -5.50
N ALA A 46 -12.56 -1.53 -6.62
CA ALA A 46 -12.04 -2.88 -6.63
C ALA A 46 -10.52 -2.86 -6.46
N ALA A 47 -10.02 -3.68 -5.54
CA ALA A 47 -8.58 -3.82 -5.34
C ALA A 47 -7.92 -4.36 -6.60
N ILE A 48 -6.98 -3.58 -7.14
CA ILE A 48 -6.15 -3.99 -8.26
C ILE A 48 -5.09 -4.93 -7.66
N PRO A 49 -5.05 -6.21 -8.06
CA PRO A 49 -3.98 -7.09 -7.63
C PRO A 49 -2.68 -6.50 -8.18
N GLU A 50 -1.79 -6.08 -7.28
CA GLU A 50 -0.47 -5.60 -7.69
C GLU A 50 0.18 -6.73 -8.49
N ALA A 51 0.51 -6.43 -9.76
CA ALA A 51 1.23 -7.35 -10.62
C ALA A 51 2.46 -7.79 -9.83
N THR A 52 2.54 -9.09 -9.52
CA THR A 52 3.70 -9.66 -8.87
C THR A 52 4.92 -9.24 -9.68
N VAL A 53 5.76 -8.37 -9.12
CA VAL A 53 7.03 -8.03 -9.75
C VAL A 53 7.83 -9.32 -9.73
N VAL A 54 7.80 -10.05 -10.85
CA VAL A 54 8.72 -11.16 -11.05
C VAL A 54 10.08 -10.51 -11.24
N VAL A 55 10.81 -10.38 -10.14
CA VAL A 55 12.24 -10.08 -10.20
C VAL A 55 12.88 -11.31 -10.83
N VAL A 56 12.97 -11.31 -12.16
CA VAL A 56 13.85 -12.25 -12.86
C VAL A 56 15.25 -11.81 -12.47
N ASN A 57 15.83 -12.50 -11.49
CA ASN A 57 17.24 -12.34 -11.17
C ASN A 57 18.00 -12.94 -12.36
N VAL A 58 18.28 -12.12 -13.38
CA VAL A 58 19.17 -12.52 -14.47
C VAL A 58 20.57 -12.53 -13.88
N GLY A 59 20.94 -13.67 -13.31
CA GLY A 59 22.30 -13.93 -12.86
C GLY A 59 23.25 -13.75 -14.03
N VAL A 60 24.25 -12.90 -13.84
CA VAL A 60 25.43 -12.78 -14.71
C VAL A 60 26.59 -13.44 -13.99
#